data_AF-A0ABC8M3Z5-F1
#
_entry.id   AF-A0ABC8M3Z5-F1
#
_cell.length_a   1.000
_cell.length_b   1.000
_cell.length_c   1.000
_cell.angle_alpha   90.00
_cell.angle_beta   90.00
_cell.angle_gamma   90.00
#
_symmetry.space_group_name_H-M   'P 1'
#
loop_
_entity.id
_entity.type
_entity.pdbx_description
1 polymer ?
#
loop_
_entity_poly.entity_id
_entity_poly.type
_entity_poly.pdbx_seq_one_letter_code
_entity_poly.pdbx_strand_id
1 'polypeptide(L)'
;MSTGGKVQWINPHMMRAQNFTIRFVKPSRHMPGIVALREIRKYQKSTVTLIQKFPFQRLVKEIAQNLKEEFRFQSSAVDAL
;
A
#
# COMPACT_ATOMS: atom_id res chain seq x y z
N MET A 1 -43.01 6.70 14.23
CA MET A 1 -42.18 5.79 15.05
C MET A 1 -40.74 6.25 14.90
N SER A 2 -40.19 6.86 15.94
CA SER A 2 -38.93 7.62 15.93
C SER A 2 -37.98 6.99 16.94
N THR A 3 -36.80 6.61 16.49
CA THR A 3 -35.66 6.37 17.38
C THR A 3 -34.42 6.97 16.74
N GLY A 4 -34.31 8.29 16.88
CA GLY A 4 -33.04 8.99 16.76
C GLY A 4 -32.12 8.52 17.88
N GLY A 5 -31.00 7.90 17.50
CA GLY A 5 -29.92 7.54 18.42
C GLY A 5 -29.28 8.80 19.00
N LYS A 6 -29.80 9.28 20.14
CA LYS A 6 -29.13 10.27 20.98
C LYS A 6 -27.99 9.58 21.72
N VAL A 7 -26.75 9.86 21.33
CA VAL A 7 -25.59 9.61 22.18
C VAL A 7 -25.65 10.61 23.32
N GLN A 8 -25.93 10.14 24.53
CA GLN A 8 -25.97 10.96 25.72
C GLN A 8 -24.52 11.34 26.05
N TRP A 9 -24.16 12.61 25.92
CA TRP A 9 -22.88 13.12 26.38
C TRP A 9 -22.82 12.95 27.89
N ILE A 10 -22.12 11.91 28.34
CA ILE A 10 -21.94 11.61 29.76
C ILE A 10 -21.15 12.76 30.39
N ASN A 11 -21.68 13.32 31.49
CA ASN A 11 -21.11 14.46 32.19
C ASN A 11 -19.65 14.21 32.65
N PRO A 12 -18.68 15.11 32.35
CA PRO A 12 -17.24 14.88 32.58
C PRO A 12 -16.85 14.54 34.03
N HIS A 13 -17.63 14.97 35.02
CA HIS A 13 -17.28 14.79 36.43
C HIS A 13 -17.47 13.34 36.93
N MET A 14 -18.24 12.50 36.21
CA MET A 14 -18.44 11.10 36.58
C MET A 14 -17.27 10.19 36.13
N MET A 15 -16.35 10.68 35.30
CA MET A 15 -15.22 9.91 34.79
C MET A 15 -14.07 9.74 35.80
N ARG A 16 -14.10 10.44 36.95
CA ARG A 16 -13.04 10.33 37.97
C ARG A 16 -13.10 9.05 38.82
N ALA A 17 -14.16 8.25 38.71
CA ALA A 17 -14.42 7.14 39.62
C ALA A 17 -14.62 5.78 38.94
N GLN A 18 -14.25 5.62 37.65
CA GLN A 18 -14.28 4.31 37.00
C GLN A 18 -12.97 4.05 36.29
N ASN A 19 -12.20 3.07 36.80
CA ASN A 19 -11.04 2.50 36.13
C ASN A 19 -11.50 1.68 34.92
N PHE A 20 -11.98 2.34 33.87
CA PHE A 20 -12.21 1.69 32.58
C PHE A 20 -10.83 1.43 31.98
N THR A 21 -10.25 0.28 32.30
CA THR A 21 -9.09 -0.22 31.58
C THR A 21 -9.54 -0.53 30.17
N ILE A 22 -9.45 0.47 29.27
CA ILE A 22 -9.55 0.23 27.84
C ILE A 22 -8.45 -0.78 27.54
N ARG A 23 -8.83 -2.05 27.40
CA ARG A 23 -7.91 -3.10 26.97
C ARG A 23 -7.49 -2.70 25.57
N PHE A 24 -6.28 -2.18 25.43
CA PHE A 24 -5.66 -1.97 24.12
C PHE A 24 -5.60 -3.34 23.45
N VAL A 25 -6.57 -3.64 22.58
CA VAL A 25 -6.56 -4.86 21.78
C VAL A 25 -5.32 -4.78 20.91
N LYS A 26 -4.39 -5.72 21.11
CA LYS A 26 -3.17 -5.78 20.31
C LYS A 26 -3.56 -5.87 18.84
N PRO A 27 -2.95 -5.09 17.94
CA PRO A 27 -3.23 -5.20 16.51
C PRO A 27 -3.05 -6.65 16.06
N SER A 28 -4.10 -7.22 15.49
CA SER A 28 -4.06 -8.58 14.95
C SER A 28 -3.09 -8.62 13.78
N ARG A 29 -2.18 -9.60 13.80
CA ARG A 29 -1.25 -9.84 12.69
C ARG A 29 -1.90 -10.85 11.75
N HIS A 30 -1.77 -10.60 10.44
CA HIS A 30 -2.18 -11.57 9.44
C HIS A 30 -1.35 -12.85 9.59
N MET A 31 -1.99 -13.99 9.39
CA MET A 31 -1.28 -15.28 9.36
C MET A 31 -0.26 -15.28 8.22
N PRO A 32 0.89 -15.96 8.39
CA PRO A 32 1.85 -16.13 7.31
C PRO A 32 1.15 -16.71 6.07
N GLY A 33 1.51 -16.23 4.89
CA GLY A 33 0.89 -16.64 3.62
C GLY A 33 -0.39 -15.89 3.23
N ILE A 34 -1.18 -15.35 4.17
CA ILE A 34 -2.43 -14.62 3.83
C ILE A 34 -2.14 -13.34 3.04
N VAL A 35 -1.11 -12.59 3.45
CA VAL A 35 -0.70 -11.36 2.74
C VAL A 35 -0.14 -11.72 1.37
N ALA A 36 0.67 -12.77 1.27
CA ALA A 36 1.23 -13.24 0.00
C ALA A 36 0.13 -13.65 -0.99
N LEU A 37 -0.88 -14.43 -0.56
CA LEU A 37 -2.01 -14.81 -1.42
C LEU A 37 -2.82 -13.60 -1.89
N ARG A 38 -2.98 -12.59 -1.02
CA ARG A 38 -3.65 -11.32 -1.38
C ARG A 38 -2.84 -10.55 -2.44
N GLU A 39 -1.53 -10.46 -2.27
CA GLU A 39 -0.64 -9.79 -3.22
C GLU A 39 -0.59 -10.51 -4.57
N ILE A 40 -0.50 -11.85 -4.58
CA ILE A 40 -0.57 -12.67 -5.81
C ILE A 40 -1.86 -12.37 -6.57
N ARG A 41 -3.01 -12.43 -5.89
CA ARG A 41 -4.33 -12.12 -6.51
C ARG A 41 -4.39 -10.69 -7.02
N LYS A 42 -3.83 -9.72 -6.28
CA LYS A 42 -3.79 -8.31 -6.68
C LYS A 42 -2.99 -8.13 -7.96
N TYR A 43 -1.75 -8.64 -8.01
CA TYR A 43 -0.85 -8.46 -9.15
C TYR A 43 -1.27 -9.26 -10.37
N GLN A 44 -1.89 -10.44 -10.21
CA GLN A 44 -2.45 -11.19 -11.33
C GLN A 44 -3.69 -10.53 -11.95
N LYS A 45 -4.45 -9.75 -11.17
CA LYS A 45 -5.62 -9.02 -11.66
C LYS A 45 -5.25 -7.75 -12.43
N SER A 46 -4.10 -7.15 -12.13
CA SER A 46 -3.62 -5.93 -12.76
C SER A 46 -2.53 -6.20 -13.79
N THR A 47 -2.31 -5.28 -14.72
CA THR A 47 -1.21 -5.35 -15.70
C THR A 47 -0.18 -4.25 -15.48
N VAL A 48 -0.06 -3.73 -14.25
CA VAL A 48 0.90 -2.66 -13.94
C VAL A 48 2.32 -3.22 -13.90
N THR A 49 3.28 -2.43 -14.35
CA THR A 49 4.70 -2.75 -14.22
C THR A 49 5.08 -2.83 -12.74
N LEU A 50 5.68 -3.94 -12.31
CA LEU A 50 6.10 -4.14 -10.92
C LEU A 50 7.41 -3.41 -10.57
N ILE A 51 8.21 -3.09 -11.58
CA ILE A 51 9.47 -2.37 -11.46
C ILE A 51 9.20 -0.88 -11.68
N GLN A 52 9.88 -0.03 -10.91
CA GLN A 52 9.77 1.42 -11.05
C GLN A 52 10.36 1.87 -12.40
N LYS A 53 9.60 2.67 -13.16
CA LYS A 53 9.96 3.09 -14.52
C LYS A 53 11.29 3.82 -14.61
N PHE A 54 11.55 4.77 -13.70
CA PHE A 54 12.75 5.60 -13.79
C PHE A 54 14.06 4.83 -13.52
N PRO A 55 14.18 4.03 -12.45
CA PRO A 55 15.34 3.14 -12.27
C PRO A 55 15.54 2.17 -13.45
N PHE A 56 14.47 1.57 -13.95
CA PHE A 56 14.54 0.65 -15.09
C PHE A 56 15.05 1.37 -16.36
N GLN A 57 14.53 2.55 -16.66
CA GLN A 57 14.99 3.37 -17.79
C GLN A 57 16.48 3.75 -17.66
N ARG A 58 16.97 4.06 -16.44
CA ARG A 58 18.40 4.35 -16.22
C ARG A 58 19.25 3.12 -16.49
N LEU A 59 18.83 1.96 -16.03
CA LEU A 59 19.52 0.68 -16.28
C LEU A 59 19.60 0.36 -17.77
N VAL A 60 18.50 0.54 -18.51
CA VAL A 60 18.48 0.32 -19.98
C VAL A 60 19.49 1.23 -20.68
N LYS A 61 19.57 2.51 -20.29
CA LYS A 61 20.53 3.46 -20.87
C LYS A 61 21.98 3.13 -20.53
N GLU A 62 22.26 2.73 -19.30
CA GLU A 62 23.59 2.33 -18.85
C GLU A 62 24.12 1.13 -19.65
N ILE A 63 23.29 0.10 -19.83
CA ILE A 63 23.65 -1.07 -20.64
C ILE A 63 23.88 -0.67 -22.10
N ALA A 64 23.02 0.19 -22.66
CA ALA A 64 23.11 0.60 -24.05
C ALA A 64 24.35 1.45 -24.35
N GLN A 65 24.76 2.31 -23.42
CA GLN A 65 25.99 3.09 -23.54
C GLN A 65 27.23 2.20 -23.72
N ASN A 66 27.25 1.03 -23.07
CA ASN A 66 28.32 0.05 -23.23
C ASN A 66 28.32 -0.64 -24.61
N LEU A 67 27.22 -0.57 -25.36
CA LEU A 67 27.10 -1.15 -26.70
C LEU A 67 27.46 -0.13 -27.79
N LYS A 68 27.05 1.14 -27.63
CA LYS A 68 27.39 2.27 -28.52
C LYS A 68 27.11 3.58 -27.78
N GLU A 69 27.98 4.58 -27.96
CA GLU A 69 27.90 5.83 -27.19
C GLU A 69 26.64 6.67 -27.46
N GLU A 70 26.00 6.53 -28.63
CA GLU A 70 24.88 7.39 -29.05
C GLU A 70 23.60 6.58 -29.32
N PHE A 71 22.88 6.20 -28.26
CA PHE A 71 21.51 5.68 -28.37
C PHE A 71 20.47 6.70 -27.94
N ARG A 72 19.49 6.93 -28.80
CA ARG A 72 18.23 7.60 -28.45
C ARG A 72 17.13 6.56 -28.39
N PHE A 73 16.38 6.56 -27.29
CA PHE A 73 15.27 5.65 -27.09
C PHE A 73 13.95 6.35 -27.37
N GLN A 74 13.09 5.70 -28.15
CA GLN A 74 11.68 6.04 -28.17
C GLN A 74 11.06 5.69 -26.81
N SER A 75 10.09 6.49 -26.35
CA SER A 75 9.42 6.25 -25.06
C SER A 75 8.78 4.86 -24.99
N SER A 76 8.06 4.45 -26.05
CA SER A 76 7.43 3.13 -26.12
C SER A 76 8.41 1.97 -26.21
N ALA A 77 9.66 2.21 -26.66
CA ALA A 77 10.67 1.17 -26.69
C ALA A 77 11.11 0.79 -25.27
N VAL A 78 11.21 1.76 -24.37
CA VAL A 78 11.55 1.49 -22.95
C VAL A 78 10.42 0.76 -22.23
N ASP A 79 9.16 1.04 -22.57
CA ASP A 79 8.00 0.35 -21.99
C ASP A 79 7.84 -1.11 -22.50
N ALA A 80 8.48 -1.46 -23.61
CA ALA A 80 8.41 -2.79 -24.22
C ALA A 80 9.56 -3.73 -23.79
N LEU A 81 10.60 -3.19 -23.17
CA LEU A 81 11.75 -3.92 -22.60
C LEU A 81 11.41 -4.43 -21.20
#